data_AF-A0AA87YTW1-F1
#
_entry.id   AF-A0AA87YTW1-F1
#
_cell.length_a   1.000
_cell.length_b   1.000
_cell.length_c   1.000
_cell.angle_alpha   90.00
_cell.angle_beta   90.00
_cell.angle_gamma   90.00
#
_symmetry.space_group_name_H-M   'P 1'
#
loop_
_entity.id
_entity.type
_entity.pdbx_description
1 polymer ?
#
loop_
_entity_poly.entity_id
_entity_poly.type
_entity_poly.pdbx_seq_one_letter_code
_entity_poly.pdbx_strand_id
1 'polypeptide(L)'
;MSSPLSVILTQNKLTGENFNDWKRNLLIVLNFEKHSFVLTESRPPTPAIDAPNRDFVALELWDNSNLSAMCYIRASMSNVLQKQHEEHQTARQIMDNLEEMFGEQTIQAKTDAIKGLMNCRQKVGTPIKEHMMKVMAYLSEAQTNGAEIDSATQLVMVFQTVSKDFDLFQASYNLNRKEIT
;
A
#
# COMPACT_ATOMS: atom_id res chain seq x y z
N MET A 1 -13.60 -22.16 10.67
CA MET A 1 -12.51 -22.57 9.76
C MET A 1 -11.51 -21.43 9.70
N SER A 2 -10.21 -21.68 9.81
CA SER A 2 -9.21 -20.63 9.60
C SER A 2 -9.23 -20.23 8.13
N SER A 3 -9.37 -18.94 7.84
CA SER A 3 -9.27 -18.42 6.48
C SER A 3 -7.91 -18.81 5.90
N PRO A 4 -7.84 -19.39 4.70
CA PRO A 4 -6.57 -19.79 4.08
C PRO A 4 -5.62 -18.59 3.90
N LEU A 5 -6.16 -17.37 3.85
CA LEU A 5 -5.37 -16.14 3.71
C LEU A 5 -4.86 -15.58 5.05
N SER A 6 -5.33 -16.10 6.19
CA SER A 6 -4.86 -15.66 7.52
C SER A 6 -3.36 -15.88 7.73
N VAL A 7 -2.76 -16.85 7.02
CA VAL A 7 -1.31 -17.10 7.04
C VAL A 7 -0.51 -15.89 6.58
N ILE A 8 -1.03 -15.12 5.60
CA ILE A 8 -0.38 -13.91 5.06
C ILE A 8 -0.13 -12.90 6.17
N LEU A 9 -1.11 -12.75 7.07
CA LEU A 9 -1.06 -11.84 8.20
C LEU A 9 -0.09 -12.29 9.28
N THR A 10 0.00 -13.60 9.52
CA THR A 10 0.93 -14.16 10.52
C THR A 10 2.39 -14.08 10.07
N GLN A 11 2.64 -14.20 8.75
CA GLN A 11 3.99 -14.12 8.17
C GLN A 11 4.47 -12.68 8.01
N ASN A 12 3.55 -11.72 7.87
CA ASN A 12 3.87 -10.30 7.64
C ASN A 12 3.33 -9.42 8.76
N LYS A 13 3.64 -9.74 10.02
CA LYS A 13 3.15 -8.96 11.16
C LYS A 13 3.63 -7.51 11.10
N LEU A 14 2.77 -6.58 11.48
CA LEU A 14 3.14 -5.16 11.60
C LEU A 14 4.17 -4.95 12.71
N THR A 15 5.34 -4.43 12.33
CA THR A 15 6.42 -4.02 13.24
C THR A 15 6.64 -2.51 13.24
N GLY A 16 6.12 -1.80 12.24
CA GLY A 16 6.23 -0.35 12.06
C GLY A 16 6.77 -0.01 10.68
N GLU A 17 8.04 -0.33 10.42
CA GLU A 17 8.72 -0.04 9.14
C GLU A 17 8.02 -0.68 7.94
N ASN A 18 7.39 -1.84 8.13
CA ASN A 18 6.68 -2.57 7.08
C ASN A 18 5.21 -2.17 6.90
N PHE A 19 4.81 -0.99 7.39
CA PHE A 19 3.39 -0.57 7.42
C PHE A 19 2.66 -0.71 6.08
N ASN A 20 3.26 -0.27 4.97
CA ASN A 20 2.61 -0.35 3.66
C ASN A 20 2.42 -1.78 3.16
N ASP A 21 3.42 -2.63 3.36
CA ASP A 21 3.35 -4.05 3.01
C ASP A 21 2.31 -4.77 3.84
N TRP A 22 2.32 -4.52 5.15
CA TRP A 22 1.32 -5.03 6.06
C TRP A 22 -0.09 -4.55 5.68
N LYS A 23 -0.28 -3.25 5.43
CA LYS A 23 -1.57 -2.66 5.04
C LYS A 23 -2.10 -3.28 3.74
N ARG A 24 -1.24 -3.44 2.74
CA ARG A 24 -1.57 -4.12 1.48
C ARG A 24 -2.03 -5.57 1.71
N ASN A 25 -1.29 -6.32 2.51
CA ASN A 25 -1.62 -7.71 2.86
C ASN A 25 -2.93 -7.81 3.65
N LEU A 26 -3.16 -6.90 4.61
CA LEU A 26 -4.40 -6.79 5.37
C LEU A 26 -5.58 -6.53 4.45
N LEU A 27 -5.47 -5.56 3.53
CA LEU A 27 -6.55 -5.22 2.60
C LEU A 27 -6.90 -6.40 1.68
N ILE A 28 -5.94 -7.23 1.27
CA ILE A 28 -6.21 -8.46 0.51
C ILE A 28 -7.12 -9.39 1.32
N VAL A 29 -6.80 -9.64 2.59
CA VAL A 29 -7.61 -10.52 3.46
C VAL A 29 -8.99 -9.93 3.71
N LEU A 30 -9.08 -8.66 4.08
CA LEU A 30 -10.35 -8.00 4.36
C LEU A 30 -11.25 -7.91 3.12
N ASN A 31 -10.69 -7.69 1.92
CA ASN A 31 -11.46 -7.70 0.68
C ASN A 31 -11.97 -9.10 0.35
N PHE A 32 -11.13 -10.13 0.49
CA PHE A 32 -11.54 -11.52 0.24
C PHE A 32 -12.68 -11.95 1.17
N GLU A 33 -12.62 -11.51 2.43
CA GLU A 33 -13.63 -11.83 3.44
C GLU A 33 -14.79 -10.83 3.51
N LYS A 34 -14.80 -9.83 2.62
CA LYS A 34 -15.85 -8.82 2.49
C LYS A 34 -16.06 -7.97 3.75
N HIS A 35 -14.97 -7.63 4.45
CA HIS A 35 -14.99 -6.79 5.64
C HIS A 35 -14.36 -5.41 5.42
N SER A 36 -13.72 -5.15 4.26
CA SER A 36 -12.98 -3.90 4.01
C SER A 36 -13.84 -2.63 4.05
N PHE A 37 -15.14 -2.74 3.75
CA PHE A 37 -16.06 -1.59 3.71
C PHE A 37 -16.14 -0.83 5.04
N VAL A 38 -15.96 -1.51 6.19
CA VAL A 38 -16.01 -0.88 7.52
C VAL A 38 -14.84 0.07 7.81
N LEU A 39 -13.79 0.04 6.98
CA LEU A 39 -12.68 0.99 7.06
C LEU A 39 -13.05 2.35 6.45
N THR A 40 -13.98 2.38 5.49
CA THR A 40 -14.34 3.59 4.73
C THR A 40 -15.75 4.10 5.05
N GLU A 41 -16.69 3.17 5.22
CA GLU A 41 -18.10 3.47 5.43
C GLU A 41 -18.40 3.72 6.91
N SER A 42 -19.24 4.71 7.17
CA SER A 42 -19.73 5.00 8.52
C SER A 42 -20.68 3.91 9.01
N ARG A 43 -20.66 3.64 10.31
CA ARG A 43 -21.63 2.76 10.97
C ARG A 43 -23.05 3.26 10.70
N PRO A 44 -23.99 2.40 10.27
CA PRO A 44 -25.40 2.77 10.15
C PRO A 44 -25.96 3.25 11.50
N PRO A 45 -26.92 4.19 11.51
CA PRO A 45 -27.58 4.59 12.75
C PRO A 45 -28.38 3.44 13.34
N THR A 46 -28.56 3.45 14.65
CA THR A 46 -29.46 2.49 15.32
C THR A 46 -30.90 2.69 14.81
N PRO A 47 -31.55 1.65 14.25
CA PRO A 47 -32.90 1.77 13.73
C PRO A 47 -33.93 2.05 14.83
N ALA A 48 -35.02 2.74 14.48
CA ALA A 48 -36.19 2.86 15.35
C ALA A 48 -36.91 1.51 15.48
N ILE A 49 -37.73 1.35 16.53
CA ILE A 49 -38.43 0.09 16.83
C ILE A 49 -39.35 -0.36 15.68
N ASP A 50 -39.91 0.60 14.94
CA ASP A 50 -40.80 0.39 13.79
C ASP A 50 -40.08 0.38 12.44
N ALA A 51 -38.74 0.44 12.44
CA ALA A 51 -37.96 0.45 11.22
C ALA A 51 -38.06 -0.89 10.46
N PRO A 52 -37.93 -0.86 9.12
CA PRO A 52 -37.83 -2.07 8.32
C PRO A 52 -36.73 -3.02 8.78
N ASN A 53 -36.98 -4.34 8.75
CA ASN A 53 -36.01 -5.37 9.13
C ASN A 53 -34.64 -5.24 8.43
N ARG A 54 -34.62 -4.75 7.19
CA ARG A 54 -33.38 -4.51 6.42
C ARG A 54 -32.41 -3.57 7.13
N ASP A 55 -32.90 -2.61 7.92
CA ASP A 55 -32.06 -1.61 8.59
C ASP A 55 -31.35 -2.24 9.79
N PHE A 56 -32.02 -3.14 10.51
CA PHE A 56 -31.40 -3.95 11.57
C PHE A 56 -30.36 -4.92 11.00
N VAL A 57 -30.67 -5.59 9.88
CA VAL A 57 -29.73 -6.49 9.20
C VAL A 57 -28.48 -5.73 8.73
N ALA A 58 -28.65 -4.51 8.19
CA ALA A 58 -27.53 -3.68 7.77
C ALA A 58 -26.62 -3.28 8.95
N LEU A 59 -27.21 -2.90 10.08
CA LEU A 59 -26.47 -2.56 11.30
C LEU A 59 -25.68 -3.77 11.83
N GLU A 60 -26.34 -4.92 11.95
CA GLU A 60 -25.72 -6.16 12.44
C GLU A 60 -24.58 -6.62 11.51
N LEU A 61 -24.78 -6.54 10.18
CA LEU A 61 -23.75 -6.85 9.20
C LEU A 61 -22.52 -5.95 9.37
N TRP A 62 -22.74 -4.64 9.56
CA TRP A 62 -21.66 -3.68 9.78
C TRP A 62 -20.92 -3.97 11.09
N ASP A 63 -21.65 -4.16 12.20
CA ASP A 63 -21.06 -4.42 13.52
C ASP A 63 -20.24 -5.73 13.52
N ASN A 64 -20.75 -6.80 12.92
CA ASN A 64 -20.05 -8.06 12.77
C ASN A 64 -18.79 -7.92 11.89
N SER A 65 -18.90 -7.19 10.77
CA SER A 65 -17.76 -6.96 9.89
C SER A 65 -16.69 -6.08 10.54
N ASN A 66 -17.08 -5.09 11.33
CA ASN A 66 -16.17 -4.24 12.08
C ASN A 66 -15.43 -5.06 13.14
N LEU A 67 -16.13 -5.93 13.87
CA LEU A 67 -15.50 -6.84 14.83
C LEU A 67 -14.49 -7.78 14.15
N SER A 68 -14.85 -8.38 13.01
CA SER A 68 -13.93 -9.22 12.23
C SER A 68 -12.70 -8.44 11.77
N ALA A 69 -12.88 -7.23 11.22
CA ALA A 69 -11.78 -6.40 10.78
C ALA A 69 -10.85 -6.00 11.94
N MET A 70 -11.40 -5.66 13.11
CA MET A 70 -10.61 -5.39 14.32
C MET A 70 -9.77 -6.61 14.72
N CYS A 71 -10.35 -7.81 14.69
CA CYS A 71 -9.63 -9.05 14.98
C CYS A 71 -8.47 -9.28 14.00
N TYR A 72 -8.68 -9.05 12.70
CA TYR A 72 -7.62 -9.18 11.70
C TYR A 72 -6.49 -8.17 11.90
N ILE A 73 -6.84 -6.90 12.12
CA ILE A 73 -5.86 -5.85 12.38
C ILE A 73 -5.02 -6.22 13.61
N ARG A 74 -5.67 -6.53 14.74
CA ARG A 74 -4.98 -6.86 16.00
C ARG A 74 -4.15 -8.15 15.91
N ALA A 75 -4.68 -9.22 15.32
CA ALA A 75 -3.95 -10.48 15.20
C ALA A 75 -2.71 -10.36 14.29
N SER A 76 -2.70 -9.39 13.38
CA SER A 76 -1.65 -9.18 12.40
C SER A 76 -0.59 -8.15 12.80
N MET A 77 -0.61 -7.65 14.04
CA MET A 77 0.39 -6.71 14.56
C MET A 77 1.24 -7.32 15.67
N SER A 78 2.40 -6.71 15.94
CA SER A 78 3.26 -7.08 17.08
C SER A 78 2.55 -6.89 18.42
N ASN A 79 2.95 -7.64 19.45
CA ASN A 79 2.32 -7.56 20.77
C ASN A 79 2.35 -6.15 21.38
N VAL A 80 3.39 -5.37 21.09
CA VAL A 80 3.52 -3.98 21.55
C VAL A 80 2.43 -3.11 20.92
N LEU A 81 2.24 -3.24 19.61
CA LEU A 81 1.20 -2.50 18.89
C LEU A 81 -0.21 -2.97 19.26
N GLN A 82 -0.41 -4.27 19.49
CA GLN A 82 -1.69 -4.78 20.00
C GLN A 82 -2.09 -4.05 21.27
N LYS A 83 -1.19 -4.04 22.26
CA LYS A 83 -1.43 -3.39 23.55
C LYS A 83 -1.71 -1.89 23.41
N GLN A 84 -1.00 -1.21 22.51
CA GLN A 84 -1.21 0.22 22.27
C GLN A 84 -2.60 0.52 21.67
N HIS A 85 -3.25 -0.43 21.00
CA HIS A 85 -4.51 -0.24 20.27
C HIS A 85 -5.71 -1.01 20.87
N GLU A 86 -5.62 -1.47 22.12
CA GLU A 86 -6.68 -2.23 22.80
C GLU A 86 -7.97 -1.40 22.99
N GLU A 87 -7.83 -0.10 23.29
CA GLU A 87 -8.96 0.78 23.64
C GLU A 87 -9.75 1.32 22.44
N HIS A 88 -9.23 1.16 21.21
CA HIS A 88 -9.95 1.60 20.02
C HIS A 88 -11.20 0.75 19.79
N GLN A 89 -12.32 1.41 19.46
CA GLN A 89 -13.64 0.81 19.39
C GLN A 89 -14.02 0.30 18.00
N THR A 90 -13.34 0.79 16.95
CA THR A 90 -13.61 0.40 15.56
C THR A 90 -12.33 0.06 14.81
N ALA A 91 -12.47 -0.78 13.78
CA ALA A 91 -11.37 -1.11 12.87
C ALA A 91 -10.81 0.14 12.18
N ARG A 92 -11.70 1.08 11.83
CA ARG A 92 -11.34 2.37 11.25
C ARG A 92 -10.47 3.21 12.19
N GLN A 93 -10.86 3.35 13.46
CA GLN A 93 -10.05 4.09 14.44
C GLN A 93 -8.64 3.50 14.60
N ILE A 94 -8.51 2.18 14.62
CA ILE A 94 -7.19 1.53 14.67
C ILE A 94 -6.40 1.86 13.41
N MET A 95 -7.01 1.73 12.22
CA MET A 95 -6.33 2.02 10.95
C MET A 95 -5.90 3.48 10.85
N ASP A 96 -6.78 4.42 11.20
CA ASP A 96 -6.51 5.86 11.16
C ASP A 96 -5.32 6.21 12.08
N ASN A 97 -5.26 5.65 13.29
CA ASN A 97 -4.13 5.90 14.20
C ASN A 97 -2.82 5.26 13.71
N LEU A 98 -2.87 4.06 13.12
CA LEU A 98 -1.68 3.46 12.51
C LEU A 98 -1.17 4.28 11.32
N GLU A 99 -2.08 4.84 10.51
CA GLU A 99 -1.73 5.77 9.43
C GLU A 99 -1.11 7.06 9.97
N GLU A 100 -1.60 7.58 11.10
CA GLU A 100 -0.99 8.73 11.77
C GLU A 100 0.43 8.40 12.27
N MET A 101 0.62 7.25 12.90
CA MET A 101 1.91 6.83 13.45
C MET A 101 2.98 6.55 12.39
N PHE A 102 2.61 5.90 11.29
CA PHE A 102 3.56 5.39 10.29
C PHE A 102 3.46 6.10 8.92
N GLY A 103 2.49 6.99 8.75
CA GLY A 103 2.27 7.73 7.49
C GLY A 103 3.41 8.69 7.17
N GLU A 104 3.94 9.41 8.16
CA GLU A 104 5.08 10.32 7.94
C GLU A 104 6.34 9.55 7.50
N GLN A 105 6.64 8.41 8.13
CA GLN A 105 7.77 7.56 7.77
C GLN A 105 7.62 7.05 6.33
N THR A 106 6.40 6.68 5.94
CA THR A 106 6.06 6.27 4.57
C THR A 106 6.29 7.42 3.57
N ILE A 107 5.82 8.63 3.89
CA ILE A 107 6.01 9.82 3.04
C ILE A 107 7.48 10.14 2.89
N GLN A 108 8.25 10.05 3.97
CA GLN A 108 9.69 10.31 3.96
C GLN A 108 10.43 9.27 3.11
N ALA A 109 10.19 7.98 3.33
CA ALA A 109 10.79 6.89 2.54
C ALA A 109 10.44 7.00 1.05
N LYS A 110 9.17 7.28 0.73
CA LYS A 110 8.73 7.58 -0.65
C LYS A 110 9.51 8.75 -1.24
N THR A 111 9.62 9.84 -0.49
CA THR A 111 10.30 11.07 -0.92
C THR A 111 11.79 10.82 -1.16
N ASP A 112 12.44 10.07 -0.30
CA ASP A 112 13.87 9.78 -0.39
C ASP A 112 14.17 8.82 -1.55
N ALA A 113 13.31 7.82 -1.78
CA ALA A 113 13.40 6.95 -2.96
C ALA A 113 13.24 7.74 -4.27
N ILE A 114 12.25 8.64 -4.34
CA ILE A 114 12.05 9.52 -5.52
C ILE A 114 13.24 10.45 -5.72
N LYS A 115 13.76 11.08 -4.66
CA LYS A 115 14.97 11.91 -4.74
C LYS A 115 16.18 11.10 -5.19
N GLY A 116 16.35 9.89 -4.66
CA GLY A 116 17.40 8.95 -5.05
C GLY A 116 17.33 8.63 -6.54
N LEU A 117 16.13 8.34 -7.05
CA LEU A 117 15.88 8.11 -8.47
C LEU A 117 16.19 9.34 -9.32
N MET A 118 15.66 10.52 -8.95
CA MET A 118 15.86 11.77 -9.71
C MET A 118 17.33 12.19 -9.76
N ASN A 119 18.10 11.86 -8.73
CA ASN A 119 19.55 12.13 -8.67
C ASN A 119 20.40 10.98 -9.22
N CYS A 120 19.79 9.84 -9.56
CA CYS A 120 20.50 8.69 -10.10
C CYS A 120 20.97 9.00 -11.54
N ARG A 121 22.29 8.96 -11.75
CA ARG A 121 22.89 9.11 -13.09
C ARG A 121 23.88 7.98 -13.30
N GLN A 122 23.80 7.34 -14.47
CA GLN A 122 24.77 6.35 -14.88
C GLN A 122 26.13 7.04 -15.03
N LYS A 123 27.12 6.57 -14.28
CA LYS A 123 28.50 7.05 -14.43
C LYS A 123 29.11 6.46 -15.70
N VAL A 124 29.96 7.24 -16.35
CA VAL A 124 30.70 6.77 -17.54
C VAL A 124 31.51 5.52 -17.16
N GLY A 125 31.38 4.46 -17.96
CA GLY A 125 32.05 3.17 -17.72
C GLY A 125 31.33 2.22 -16.75
N THR A 126 30.26 2.65 -16.08
CA THR A 126 29.43 1.72 -15.27
C THR A 126 28.56 0.85 -16.19
N PRO A 127 28.57 -0.49 -16.04
CA PRO A 127 27.71 -1.37 -16.80
C PRO A 127 26.23 -1.01 -16.64
N ILE A 128 25.49 -0.95 -17.75
CA ILE A 128 24.07 -0.58 -17.74
C ILE A 128 23.23 -1.49 -16.82
N LYS A 129 23.57 -2.78 -16.74
CA LYS A 129 22.89 -3.74 -15.85
C LYS A 129 22.97 -3.32 -14.38
N GLU A 130 24.15 -2.88 -13.93
CA GLU A 130 24.37 -2.44 -12.55
C GLU A 130 23.58 -1.17 -12.25
N HIS A 131 23.64 -0.20 -13.17
CA HIS A 131 22.84 1.03 -13.07
C HIS A 131 21.34 0.73 -13.00
N MET A 132 20.84 -0.16 -13.86
CA MET A 132 19.43 -0.53 -13.89
C MET A 132 18.96 -1.22 -12.60
N MET A 133 19.79 -2.06 -11.98
CA MET A 133 19.45 -2.64 -10.67
C MET A 133 19.23 -1.56 -9.61
N LYS A 134 20.06 -0.52 -9.61
CA LYS A 134 19.90 0.62 -8.69
C LYS A 134 18.63 1.43 -8.96
N VAL A 135 18.33 1.69 -10.24
CA VAL A 135 17.10 2.39 -10.65
C VAL A 135 15.85 1.60 -10.26
N MET A 136 15.86 0.28 -10.48
CA MET A 136 14.76 -0.62 -10.08
C MET A 136 14.57 -0.64 -8.56
N ALA A 137 15.64 -0.60 -7.78
CA ALA A 137 15.55 -0.54 -6.32
C ALA A 137 14.82 0.73 -5.86
N TYR A 138 15.17 1.91 -6.39
CA TYR A 138 14.47 3.15 -6.04
C TYR A 138 13.01 3.16 -6.49
N LEU A 139 12.71 2.66 -7.69
CA LEU A 139 11.32 2.54 -8.18
C LEU A 139 10.49 1.62 -7.28
N SER A 140 11.03 0.45 -6.94
CA SER A 140 10.38 -0.52 -6.05
C SER A 140 10.15 0.08 -4.66
N GLU A 141 11.14 0.78 -4.10
CA GLU A 141 11.02 1.42 -2.79
C GLU A 141 9.98 2.55 -2.81
N ALA A 142 9.98 3.40 -3.84
CA ALA A 142 8.97 4.45 -3.98
C ALA A 142 7.55 3.85 -4.07
N GLN A 143 7.36 2.82 -4.90
CA GLN A 143 6.06 2.16 -5.08
C GLN A 143 5.60 1.43 -3.82
N THR A 144 6.50 0.75 -3.14
CA THR A 144 6.21 0.07 -1.86
C THR A 144 5.79 1.08 -0.79
N ASN A 145 6.31 2.31 -0.86
CA ASN A 145 5.92 3.41 0.01
C ASN A 145 4.77 4.27 -0.56
N GLY A 146 3.97 3.72 -1.49
CA GLY A 146 2.73 4.34 -1.96
C GLY A 146 2.91 5.39 -3.07
N ALA A 147 4.01 5.37 -3.81
CA ALA A 147 4.10 6.13 -5.06
C ALA A 147 3.34 5.43 -6.18
N GLU A 148 2.41 6.14 -6.81
CA GLU A 148 1.72 5.68 -8.02
C GLU A 148 2.48 6.22 -9.24
N ILE A 149 3.24 5.34 -9.90
CA ILE A 149 4.03 5.69 -11.08
C ILE A 149 3.64 4.72 -12.21
N ASP A 150 2.94 5.24 -13.22
CA ASP A 150 2.54 4.44 -14.36
C ASP A 150 3.75 4.01 -15.22
N SER A 151 3.57 2.95 -16.02
CA SER A 151 4.65 2.37 -16.81
C SER A 151 5.28 3.35 -17.81
N ALA A 152 4.50 4.28 -18.37
CA ALA A 152 5.04 5.26 -19.32
C ALA A 152 5.91 6.29 -18.60
N THR A 153 5.49 6.74 -17.42
CA THR A 153 6.28 7.63 -16.56
C THR A 153 7.55 6.94 -16.05
N GLN A 154 7.48 5.68 -15.61
CA GLN A 154 8.67 4.91 -15.21
C GLN A 154 9.70 4.84 -16.34
N LEU A 155 9.26 4.60 -17.57
CA LEU A 155 10.16 4.53 -18.71
C LEU A 155 10.87 5.88 -18.97
N VAL A 156 10.13 7.00 -18.88
CA VAL A 156 10.72 8.34 -19.01
C VAL A 156 11.74 8.58 -17.89
N MET A 157 11.44 8.21 -16.65
CA MET A 157 12.37 8.33 -15.53
C MET A 157 13.63 7.51 -15.77
N VAL A 158 13.52 6.25 -16.22
CA VAL A 158 14.67 5.41 -16.56
C VAL A 158 15.56 6.09 -17.59
N PHE A 159 14.99 6.61 -18.69
CA PHE A 159 15.77 7.30 -19.71
C PHE A 159 16.49 8.55 -19.19
N GLN A 160 15.92 9.26 -18.22
CA GLN A 160 16.59 10.42 -17.60
C GLN A 160 17.79 10.04 -16.72
N THR A 161 17.91 8.76 -16.33
CA THR A 161 19.01 8.29 -15.48
C THR A 161 20.19 7.70 -16.25
N VAL A 162 20.00 7.25 -17.50
CA VAL A 162 21.06 6.60 -18.29
C VAL A 162 22.03 7.63 -18.89
N SER A 163 23.22 7.19 -19.29
CA SER A 163 24.21 8.10 -19.90
C SER A 163 23.77 8.55 -21.29
N LYS A 164 24.36 9.65 -21.77
CA LYS A 164 24.13 10.18 -23.12
C LYS A 164 24.50 9.20 -24.24
N ASP A 165 25.26 8.16 -23.93
CA ASP A 165 25.58 7.08 -24.88
C ASP A 165 24.31 6.36 -25.38
N PHE A 166 23.19 6.50 -24.66
CA PHE A 166 21.89 5.92 -25.00
C PHE A 166 20.92 6.90 -25.69
N ASP A 167 21.32 8.15 -25.98
CA ASP A 167 20.44 9.16 -26.58
C ASP A 167 19.85 8.70 -27.94
N LEU A 168 20.66 8.04 -28.78
CA LEU A 168 20.21 7.50 -30.06
C LEU A 168 19.16 6.39 -29.90
N PHE A 169 19.34 5.52 -28.90
CA PHE A 169 18.38 4.47 -28.57
C PHE A 169 17.06 5.07 -28.10
N GLN A 170 17.11 6.07 -27.22
CA GLN A 170 15.92 6.77 -26.71
C GLN A 170 15.15 7.45 -27.85
N ALA A 171 15.85 8.14 -28.77
CA ALA A 171 15.25 8.78 -29.92
C ALA A 171 14.53 7.76 -30.83
N SER A 172 15.19 6.64 -31.14
CA SER A 172 14.60 5.57 -31.95
C SER A 172 13.36 4.95 -31.29
N TYR A 173 13.44 4.66 -29.98
CA TYR A 173 12.32 4.11 -29.23
C TYR A 173 11.09 5.04 -29.26
N ASN A 174 11.29 6.34 -29.02
CA ASN A 174 10.20 7.32 -28.99
C ASN A 174 9.53 7.51 -30.35
N LEU A 175 10.29 7.41 -31.45
CA LEU A 175 9.75 7.49 -32.82
C LEU A 175 8.84 6.28 -33.11
N ASN A 176 9.33 5.07 -32.84
CA ASN A 176 8.57 3.84 -33.08
C ASN A 176 7.27 3.76 -32.23
N ARG A 177 7.26 4.37 -31.04
CA ARG A 177 6.06 4.40 -30.19
C ARG A 177 4.96 5.29 -30.77
N LYS A 178 5.31 6.36 -31.50
CA LYS A 178 4.34 7.28 -32.11
C LYS A 178 3.68 6.72 -33.38
N GLU A 179 4.28 5.73 -34.02
CA GLU A 179 3.75 5.09 -35.23
C GLU A 179 2.68 4.02 -34.93
N ILE A 180 2.49 3.64 -33.66
CA ILE A 180 1.64 2.52 -33.22
C ILE A 180 0.35 2.98 -32.48
N THR A 181 0.20 4.28 -32.23
CA THR A 181 -1.02 4.91 -31.66
C THR A 181 -1.72 5.78 -32.68
#